data_AF-A0ABD3F1W0-F1
#
_entry.id   AF-A0ABD3F1W0-F1
#
_cell.length_a   1.000
_cell.length_b   1.000
_cell.length_c   1.000
_cell.angle_alpha   90.00
_cell.angle_beta   90.00
_cell.angle_gamma   90.00
#
_symmetry.space_group_name_H-M   'P 1'
#
loop_
_entity.id
_entity.type
_entity.pdbx_description
1 polymer ?
#
loop_
_entity_poly.entity_id
_entity_poly.type
_entity_poly.pdbx_seq_one_letter_code
_entity_poly.pdbx_strand_id
1 'polypeptide(L)'
;MVLIVRLDAFRHYTQFLHKHDKLGHPLYFEKIGFINIRRLKKCGVSQETLFNHYLFAMEFTLKYAAHRICSCKACFASHTQKMCIVLDARGMGVRDVGGEAFEFIRRCTGVMQRHYPQRSFRIFIVNVPSWFGIAWKGLKPLMNEATRAKTRILTENETAGALLKVIDAQNLPVEYGGTCACAGGCEKNSTYQKLQRALVDSVRECKPLECEDLVRTISLERSGCSLTSSEEEGTDSPSIGSIKREASSTVLDQLFRVGLVRSRWRSTS
;
A
#
# COMPACT_ATOMS: atom_id res chain seq x y z
N MET A 1 -14.90 -8.89 1.66
CA MET A 1 -13.96 -9.78 0.92
C MET A 1 -12.88 -8.89 0.30
N VAL A 2 -11.59 -9.24 0.45
CA VAL A 2 -10.44 -8.41 0.02
C VAL A 2 -10.01 -8.84 -1.40
N LEU A 3 -9.70 -7.89 -2.31
CA LEU A 3 -9.41 -8.22 -3.71
C LEU A 3 -8.07 -8.94 -3.94
N ILE A 4 -7.14 -8.89 -2.98
CA ILE A 4 -5.82 -9.52 -3.10
C ILE A 4 -5.89 -11.05 -3.28
N VAL A 5 -7.01 -11.68 -2.90
CA VAL A 5 -7.26 -13.12 -3.09
C VAL A 5 -8.14 -13.44 -4.30
N ARG A 6 -8.46 -12.43 -5.13
CA ARG A 6 -9.24 -12.55 -6.37
C ARG A 6 -8.39 -12.12 -7.57
N LEU A 7 -7.66 -13.08 -8.15
CA LEU A 7 -6.75 -12.84 -9.29
C LEU A 7 -7.48 -12.27 -10.52
N ASP A 8 -8.76 -12.57 -10.68
CA ASP A 8 -9.65 -12.05 -11.72
C ASP A 8 -9.95 -10.55 -11.55
N ALA A 9 -10.13 -10.10 -10.30
CA ALA A 9 -10.40 -8.69 -9.99
C ALA A 9 -9.12 -7.83 -9.92
N PHE A 10 -7.99 -8.41 -9.50
CA PHE A 10 -6.72 -7.69 -9.32
C PHE A 10 -6.22 -7.00 -10.61
N ARG A 11 -6.48 -7.59 -11.78
CA ARG A 11 -6.11 -7.02 -13.08
C ARG A 11 -6.88 -5.74 -13.45
N HIS A 12 -7.97 -5.45 -12.74
CA HIS A 12 -8.83 -4.30 -12.99
C HIS A 12 -8.73 -3.22 -11.91
N TYR A 13 -7.97 -3.49 -10.85
CA TYR A 13 -7.57 -2.55 -9.81
C TYR A 13 -6.31 -3.07 -9.13
N THR A 14 -5.16 -2.49 -9.48
CA THR A 14 -3.86 -2.93 -9.00
C THR A 14 -3.31 -1.91 -8.01
N GLN A 15 -3.18 -2.33 -6.77
CA GLN A 15 -2.44 -1.63 -5.72
C GLN A 15 -1.47 -2.61 -5.05
N PHE A 16 -0.28 -2.15 -4.69
CA PHE A 16 0.69 -2.99 -4.03
C PHE A 16 1.68 -2.18 -3.18
N LEU A 17 2.20 -2.84 -2.16
CA LEU A 17 3.32 -2.35 -1.35
C LEU A 17 4.62 -2.97 -1.84
N HIS A 18 5.70 -2.21 -1.84
CA HIS A 18 6.99 -2.71 -2.28
C HIS A 18 8.13 -1.98 -1.58
N LYS A 19 8.92 -2.69 -0.77
CA LYS A 19 10.15 -2.17 -0.15
C LYS A 19 9.97 -0.76 0.44
N HIS A 20 10.97 0.11 0.33
CA HIS A 20 10.99 1.43 0.97
C HIS A 20 11.79 2.47 0.18
N ASP A 21 11.55 3.74 0.50
CA ASP A 21 12.37 4.86 0.04
C ASP A 21 13.70 4.94 0.81
N LYS A 22 14.56 5.90 0.42
CA LYS A 22 15.89 6.13 1.04
C LYS A 22 15.83 6.48 2.53
N LEU A 23 14.66 6.87 3.04
CA LEU A 23 14.45 7.20 4.45
C LEU A 23 13.72 6.08 5.19
N GLY A 24 13.39 4.98 4.52
CA GLY A 24 12.74 3.81 5.11
C GLY A 24 11.22 3.92 5.20
N HIS A 25 10.58 4.84 4.48
CA HIS A 25 9.12 4.84 4.34
C HIS A 25 8.69 3.75 3.35
N PRO A 26 7.65 2.95 3.64
CA PRO A 26 7.17 1.96 2.68
C PRO A 26 6.68 2.62 1.39
N LEU A 27 6.97 1.99 0.25
CA LEU A 27 6.43 2.43 -1.04
C LEU A 27 5.09 1.78 -1.28
N TYR A 28 4.09 2.61 -1.56
CA TYR A 28 2.76 2.19 -1.98
C TYR A 28 2.52 2.64 -3.42
N PHE A 29 2.18 1.68 -4.26
CA PHE A 29 1.89 1.87 -5.67
C PHE A 29 0.41 1.61 -5.93
N GLU A 30 -0.20 2.45 -6.75
CA GLU A 30 -1.57 2.26 -7.24
C GLU A 30 -1.66 2.65 -8.71
N LYS A 31 -2.13 1.72 -9.55
CA LYS A 31 -2.28 1.93 -11.00
C LYS A 31 -3.64 2.56 -11.31
N ILE A 32 -3.77 3.85 -11.00
CA ILE A 32 -5.02 4.61 -11.12
C ILE A 32 -5.52 4.75 -12.56
N GLY A 33 -4.63 4.70 -13.56
CA GLY A 33 -5.02 4.74 -14.97
C GLY A 33 -5.63 3.44 -15.50
N PHE A 34 -5.52 2.33 -14.76
CA PHE A 34 -6.04 1.01 -15.15
C PHE A 34 -7.28 0.58 -14.35
N ILE A 35 -7.87 1.47 -13.55
CA ILE A 35 -9.07 1.18 -12.76
C ILE A 35 -10.25 0.95 -13.71
N ASN A 36 -10.76 -0.28 -13.74
CA ASN A 36 -11.92 -0.63 -14.57
C ASN A 36 -13.12 -1.07 -13.72
N ILE A 37 -13.89 -0.09 -13.24
CA ILE A 37 -15.06 -0.32 -12.39
C ILE A 37 -16.09 -1.22 -13.08
N ARG A 38 -16.28 -1.11 -14.40
CA ARG A 38 -17.22 -1.95 -15.15
C ARG A 38 -16.81 -3.42 -15.14
N ARG A 39 -15.53 -3.72 -15.33
CA ARG A 39 -15.00 -5.09 -15.26
C ARG A 39 -15.02 -5.63 -13.83
N LEU A 40 -14.69 -4.81 -12.84
CA LEU A 40 -14.80 -5.19 -11.42
C LEU A 40 -16.23 -5.60 -11.06
N LYS A 41 -17.24 -4.83 -11.48
CA LYS A 41 -18.65 -5.19 -11.30
C LYS A 41 -19.00 -6.54 -11.94
N LYS A 42 -18.48 -6.82 -13.15
CA LYS A 42 -18.67 -8.12 -13.83
C LYS A 42 -18.00 -9.29 -13.09
N CYS A 43 -16.92 -9.05 -12.36
CA CYS A 43 -16.31 -10.01 -11.44
C CYS A 43 -17.06 -10.13 -10.09
N GLY A 44 -18.22 -9.48 -9.93
CA GLY A 44 -18.97 -9.46 -8.68
C GLY A 44 -18.35 -8.57 -7.60
N VAL A 45 -17.49 -7.61 -7.96
CA VAL A 45 -16.93 -6.63 -7.03
C VAL A 45 -17.78 -5.36 -7.07
N SER A 46 -18.52 -5.12 -5.99
CA SER A 46 -19.26 -3.86 -5.81
C SER A 46 -18.31 -2.69 -5.53
N GLN A 47 -18.76 -1.47 -5.77
CA GLN A 47 -17.99 -0.27 -5.40
C GLN A 47 -17.68 -0.22 -3.90
N GLU A 48 -18.61 -0.68 -3.06
CA GLU A 48 -18.40 -0.78 -1.62
C GLU A 48 -17.31 -1.81 -1.28
N THR A 49 -17.32 -2.98 -1.93
CA THR A 49 -16.28 -3.99 -1.75
C THR A 49 -14.91 -3.44 -2.16
N LEU A 50 -14.85 -2.72 -3.28
CA LEU A 50 -13.62 -2.07 -3.74
C LEU A 50 -13.12 -1.01 -2.74
N PHE A 51 -14.03 -0.17 -2.21
CA PHE A 51 -13.69 0.85 -1.22
C PHE A 51 -13.23 0.23 0.11
N ASN A 52 -13.89 -0.82 0.58
CA ASN A 52 -13.45 -1.55 1.77
C ASN A 52 -12.10 -2.23 1.55
N HIS A 53 -11.80 -2.69 0.33
CA HIS A 53 -10.48 -3.20 -0.02
C HIS A 53 -9.40 -2.09 -0.01
N TYR A 54 -9.72 -0.89 -0.48
CA TYR A 54 -8.84 0.27 -0.35
C TYR A 54 -8.51 0.57 1.13
N LEU A 55 -9.54 0.67 1.98
CA LEU A 55 -9.35 0.90 3.42
C LEU A 55 -8.53 -0.20 4.08
N PHE A 56 -8.80 -1.46 3.75
CA PHE A 56 -8.00 -2.59 4.21
C PHE A 56 -6.51 -2.44 3.84
N ALA A 57 -6.20 -2.04 2.60
CA ALA A 57 -4.82 -1.84 2.17
C ALA A 57 -4.13 -0.67 2.89
N MET A 58 -4.86 0.42 3.16
CA MET A 58 -4.35 1.55 3.95
C MET A 58 -4.05 1.13 5.39
N GLU A 59 -4.99 0.48 6.07
CA GLU A 59 -4.81 -0.03 7.43
C GLU A 59 -3.67 -1.05 7.51
N PHE A 60 -3.60 -1.97 6.55
CA PHE A 60 -2.50 -2.92 6.45
C PHE A 60 -1.16 -2.20 6.34
N THR A 61 -1.09 -1.17 5.48
CA THR A 61 0.13 -0.38 5.31
C THR A 61 0.55 0.28 6.62
N LEU A 62 -0.37 0.92 7.33
CA LEU A 62 -0.05 1.60 8.59
C LEU A 62 0.38 0.63 9.69
N LYS A 63 -0.31 -0.52 9.80
CA LYS A 63 -0.09 -1.51 10.87
C LYS A 63 1.13 -2.38 10.63
N TYR A 64 1.38 -2.83 9.40
CA TYR A 64 2.41 -3.83 9.10
C TYR A 64 3.60 -3.26 8.33
N ALA A 65 3.40 -2.29 7.43
CA ALA A 65 4.51 -1.76 6.62
C ALA A 65 5.19 -0.54 7.26
N ALA A 66 4.40 0.41 7.74
CA ALA A 66 4.85 1.64 8.36
C ALA A 66 5.02 1.51 9.89
N HIS A 67 5.11 0.29 10.43
CA HIS A 67 5.14 0.01 11.87
C HIS A 67 6.30 0.70 12.60
N ARG A 68 7.41 0.99 11.92
CA ARG A 68 8.50 1.84 12.42
C ARG A 68 8.39 3.25 11.86
N ILE A 69 8.35 4.24 12.75
CA ILE A 69 8.45 5.65 12.40
C ILE A 69 9.85 5.92 11.85
N CYS A 70 9.92 6.53 10.67
CA CYS A 70 11.18 6.98 10.07
C CYS A 70 11.83 8.06 10.96
N SER A 71 13.16 8.04 11.09
CA SER A 71 13.93 9.03 11.86
C SER A 71 13.95 10.44 11.26
N CYS A 72 13.35 10.66 10.08
CA CYS A 72 13.33 11.98 9.45
C CYS A 72 12.53 12.99 10.29
N LYS A 73 12.95 14.27 10.22
CA LYS A 73 12.35 15.38 10.96
C LYS A 73 10.82 15.45 10.83
N ALA A 74 10.27 15.19 9.64
CA ALA A 74 8.84 15.25 9.39
C ALA A 74 8.05 14.14 10.12
N CYS A 75 8.59 12.93 10.18
CA CYS A 75 7.98 11.79 10.89
C CYS A 75 8.13 11.94 12.39
N PHE A 76 9.32 12.36 12.85
CA PHE A 76 9.58 12.63 14.26
C PHE A 76 8.67 13.75 14.80
N ALA A 77 8.64 14.92 14.16
CA ALA A 77 7.87 16.07 14.63
C ALA A 77 6.35 15.84 14.67
N SER A 78 5.83 14.96 13.81
CA SER A 78 4.39 14.67 13.79
C SER A 78 4.03 13.41 14.57
N HIS A 79 5.00 12.64 15.06
CA HIS A 79 4.79 11.32 15.67
C HIS A 79 3.87 10.40 14.84
N THR A 80 3.87 10.58 13.51
CA THR A 80 3.01 9.81 12.59
C THR A 80 3.86 8.96 11.66
N GLN A 81 3.40 7.74 11.46
CA GLN A 81 3.93 6.86 10.42
C GLN A 81 3.54 7.41 9.06
N LYS A 82 4.49 7.43 8.12
CA LYS A 82 4.27 7.93 6.76
C LYS A 82 4.68 6.93 5.70
N MET A 83 4.13 7.09 4.50
CA MET A 83 4.41 6.28 3.32
C MET A 83 4.77 7.16 2.10
N CYS A 84 5.55 6.59 1.19
CA CYS A 84 5.81 7.18 -0.13
C CYS A 84 4.78 6.62 -1.11
N ILE A 85 3.98 7.48 -1.72
CA ILE A 85 2.85 7.09 -2.57
C ILE A 85 3.21 7.35 -4.03
N VAL A 86 3.02 6.35 -4.89
CA VAL A 86 3.18 6.44 -6.34
C VAL A 86 1.87 6.03 -7.00
N LEU A 87 1.21 7.00 -7.64
CA LEU A 87 -0.05 6.82 -8.36
C LEU A 87 0.25 6.86 -9.87
N ASP A 88 0.13 5.72 -10.54
CA ASP A 88 0.42 5.60 -11.97
C ASP A 88 -0.82 5.92 -12.81
N ALA A 89 -0.78 7.05 -13.51
CA ALA A 89 -1.85 7.52 -14.39
C ALA A 89 -1.71 7.00 -15.82
N ARG A 90 -0.72 6.15 -16.12
CA ARG A 90 -0.59 5.51 -17.43
C ARG A 90 -1.89 4.76 -17.80
N GLY A 91 -2.34 4.94 -19.04
CA GLY A 91 -3.56 4.29 -19.54
C GLY A 91 -4.87 5.00 -19.17
N MET A 92 -4.82 6.05 -18.35
CA MET A 92 -6.01 6.86 -18.06
C MET A 92 -6.54 7.52 -19.35
N GLY A 93 -7.85 7.45 -19.57
CA GLY A 93 -8.54 8.11 -20.67
C GLY A 93 -9.31 9.36 -20.22
N VAL A 94 -9.49 10.33 -21.13
CA VAL A 94 -10.21 11.58 -20.84
C VAL A 94 -11.63 11.30 -20.33
N ARG A 95 -12.28 10.26 -20.85
CA ARG A 95 -13.62 9.83 -20.48
C ARG A 95 -13.73 9.26 -19.06
N ASP A 96 -12.61 8.94 -18.43
CA ASP A 96 -12.60 8.48 -17.05
C ASP A 96 -12.83 9.65 -16.08
N VAL A 97 -12.52 10.89 -16.51
CA VAL A 97 -12.82 12.10 -15.73
C VAL A 97 -14.32 12.29 -15.60
N GLY A 98 -14.80 12.37 -14.35
CA GLY A 98 -16.24 12.42 -14.05
C GLY A 98 -16.96 11.07 -14.16
N GLY A 99 -16.23 9.99 -14.50
CA GLY A 99 -16.75 8.63 -14.49
C GLY A 99 -16.66 7.95 -13.12
N GLU A 100 -17.15 6.71 -13.04
CA GLU A 100 -17.14 5.93 -11.78
C GLU A 100 -15.74 5.72 -11.19
N ALA A 101 -14.72 5.56 -12.04
CA ALA A 101 -13.33 5.42 -11.58
C ALA A 101 -12.83 6.71 -10.91
N PHE A 102 -13.16 7.87 -11.49
CA PHE A 102 -12.81 9.16 -10.90
C PHE A 102 -13.57 9.41 -9.59
N GLU A 103 -14.86 9.06 -9.52
CA GLU A 103 -15.63 9.14 -8.27
C GLU A 103 -15.07 8.22 -7.18
N PHE A 104 -14.61 7.02 -7.55
CA PHE A 104 -13.89 6.15 -6.63
C PHE A 104 -12.62 6.82 -6.08
N ILE A 105 -11.78 7.40 -6.95
CA ILE A 105 -10.57 8.14 -6.55
C ILE A 105 -10.92 9.34 -5.65
N ARG A 106 -11.97 10.09 -5.95
CA ARG A 106 -12.45 11.22 -5.11
C ARG A 106 -12.86 10.72 -3.73
N ARG A 107 -13.60 9.62 -3.65
CA ARG A 107 -14.02 9.00 -2.38
C ARG A 107 -12.82 8.56 -1.54
N CYS A 108 -11.86 7.87 -2.16
CA CYS A 108 -10.61 7.47 -1.51
C CYS A 108 -9.80 8.69 -1.04
N THR A 109 -9.66 9.71 -1.88
CA THR A 109 -8.97 10.96 -1.50
C THR A 109 -9.66 11.62 -0.30
N GLY A 110 -10.99 11.72 -0.32
CA GLY A 110 -11.77 12.31 0.76
C GLY A 110 -11.63 11.57 2.10
N VAL A 111 -11.66 10.23 2.09
CA VAL A 111 -11.48 9.45 3.32
C VAL A 111 -10.07 9.59 3.88
N MET A 112 -9.04 9.61 3.02
CA MET A 112 -7.66 9.81 3.44
C MET A 112 -7.45 11.17 4.10
N GLN A 113 -8.05 12.22 3.55
CA GLN A 113 -7.90 13.58 4.11
C GLN A 113 -8.61 13.73 5.46
N ARG A 114 -9.74 13.06 5.66
CA ARG A 114 -10.54 13.16 6.90
C ARG A 114 -10.08 12.23 8.01
N HIS A 115 -9.73 10.99 7.69
CA HIS A 115 -9.49 9.94 8.69
C HIS A 115 -8.01 9.53 8.81
N TYR A 116 -7.20 9.83 7.80
CA TYR A 116 -5.78 9.49 7.77
C TYR A 116 -4.89 10.71 7.52
N PRO A 117 -5.05 11.81 8.29
CA PRO A 117 -4.27 13.02 8.08
C PRO A 117 -2.77 12.75 8.26
N GLN A 118 -1.95 13.47 7.51
CA GLN A 118 -0.49 13.47 7.63
C GLN A 118 0.21 12.11 7.40
N ARG A 119 -0.46 11.11 6.81
CA ARG A 119 0.12 9.78 6.54
C ARG A 119 0.98 9.68 5.27
N SER A 120 0.96 10.66 4.37
CA SER A 120 1.86 10.68 3.21
C SER A 120 3.15 11.46 3.48
N PHE A 121 4.29 10.91 3.09
CA PHE A 121 5.58 11.59 3.09
C PHE A 121 5.79 12.35 1.76
N ARG A 122 5.69 11.62 0.65
CA ARG A 122 5.66 12.13 -0.73
C ARG A 122 4.51 11.48 -1.48
N ILE A 123 3.94 12.22 -2.44
CA ILE A 123 2.97 11.68 -3.39
C ILE A 123 3.50 11.99 -4.78
N PHE A 124 3.68 10.96 -5.60
CA PHE A 124 4.03 11.08 -7.00
C PHE A 124 2.83 10.62 -7.81
N ILE A 125 2.34 11.46 -8.72
CA ILE A 125 1.41 11.06 -9.76
C ILE A 125 2.24 10.98 -11.03
N VAL A 126 2.46 9.78 -11.53
CA VAL A 126 3.47 9.48 -12.55
C VAL A 126 2.81 9.09 -13.87
N ASN A 127 3.59 9.16 -14.95
CA ASN A 127 3.15 8.85 -16.30
C ASN A 127 1.85 9.57 -16.69
N VAL A 128 1.70 10.83 -16.27
CA VAL A 128 0.45 11.54 -16.51
C VAL A 128 0.26 11.83 -18.00
N PRO A 129 -0.95 11.64 -18.55
CA PRO A 129 -1.23 12.08 -19.91
C PRO A 129 -1.25 13.61 -19.99
N SER A 130 -1.04 14.16 -21.19
CA SER A 130 -0.98 15.61 -21.42
C SER A 130 -2.23 16.38 -20.93
N TRP A 131 -3.39 15.72 -20.93
CA TRP A 131 -4.66 16.30 -20.48
C TRP A 131 -4.89 16.18 -18.97
N PHE A 132 -4.03 15.50 -18.21
CA PHE A 132 -4.23 15.20 -16.77
C PHE A 132 -4.48 16.44 -15.90
N GLY A 133 -4.03 17.61 -16.34
CA GLY A 133 -4.35 18.89 -15.69
C GLY A 133 -5.86 19.10 -15.47
N ILE A 134 -6.72 18.56 -16.33
CA ILE A 134 -8.19 18.59 -16.17
C ILE A 134 -8.62 17.73 -14.96
N ALA A 135 -8.15 16.48 -14.88
CA ALA A 135 -8.42 15.61 -13.73
C ALA A 135 -7.92 16.23 -12.42
N TRP A 136 -6.72 16.83 -12.45
CA TRP A 136 -6.13 17.48 -11.29
C TRP A 136 -6.98 18.64 -10.76
N LYS A 137 -7.60 19.45 -11.64
CA LYS A 137 -8.52 20.52 -11.22
C LYS A 137 -9.69 19.97 -10.39
N GLY A 138 -10.19 18.78 -10.69
CA GLY A 138 -11.24 18.13 -9.91
C GLY A 138 -10.76 17.56 -8.58
N LEU A 139 -9.53 17.05 -8.50
CA LEU A 139 -8.99 16.42 -7.28
C LEU A 139 -8.37 17.42 -6.28
N LYS A 140 -7.73 18.49 -6.79
CA LYS A 140 -7.01 19.49 -5.99
C LYS A 140 -7.82 20.09 -4.83
N PRO A 141 -9.13 20.41 -4.97
CA PRO A 141 -9.94 20.97 -3.89
C PRO A 141 -10.15 20.00 -2.70
N LEU A 142 -10.07 18.69 -2.93
CA LEU A 142 -10.22 17.71 -1.84
C LEU A 142 -8.97 17.60 -0.97
N MET A 143 -7.82 18.06 -1.45
CA MET A 143 -6.54 17.91 -0.78
C MET A 143 -6.18 19.18 0.00
N ASN A 144 -5.79 19.03 1.25
CA ASN A 144 -5.25 20.16 2.03
C ASN A 144 -3.90 20.66 1.49
N GLU A 145 -3.48 21.84 1.92
CA GLU A 145 -2.26 22.48 1.42
C GLU A 145 -1.01 21.62 1.63
N ALA A 146 -0.87 21.01 2.82
CA ALA A 146 0.25 20.12 3.12
C ALA A 146 0.33 18.92 2.16
N THR A 147 -0.82 18.37 1.75
CA THR A 147 -0.89 17.28 0.75
C THR A 147 -0.50 17.77 -0.63
N ARG A 148 -0.99 18.95 -1.04
CA ARG A 148 -0.63 19.54 -2.34
C ARG A 148 0.87 19.85 -2.43
N ALA A 149 1.47 20.41 -1.37
CA ALA A 149 2.88 20.80 -1.34
C ALA A 149 3.85 19.63 -1.53
N LYS A 150 3.48 18.43 -1.04
CA LYS A 150 4.27 17.20 -1.20
C LYS A 150 3.87 16.35 -2.40
N THR A 151 2.87 16.76 -3.17
CA THR A 151 2.46 16.08 -4.40
C THR A 151 3.31 16.56 -5.57
N ARG A 152 3.77 15.63 -6.41
CA ARG A 152 4.50 15.88 -7.65
C ARG A 152 3.79 15.18 -8.79
N ILE A 153 3.48 15.93 -9.83
CA ILE A 153 2.80 15.44 -11.03
C ILE A 153 3.87 15.36 -12.11
N LEU A 154 4.06 14.19 -12.69
CA LEU A 154 5.20 13.87 -13.54
C LEU A 154 4.74 13.20 -14.83
N THR A 155 5.26 13.68 -15.94
CA THR A 155 5.15 12.99 -17.23
C THR A 155 5.96 11.69 -17.22
N GLU A 156 5.77 10.85 -18.22
CA GLU A 156 6.51 9.59 -18.35
C GLU A 156 8.03 9.80 -18.37
N ASN A 157 8.51 10.80 -19.12
CA ASN A 157 9.93 11.13 -19.22
C ASN A 157 10.55 11.64 -17.91
N GLU A 158 9.75 12.27 -17.04
CA GLU A 158 10.21 12.80 -15.75
C GLU A 158 10.17 11.75 -14.62
N THR A 159 9.39 10.68 -14.82
CA THR A 159 9.03 9.73 -13.76
C THR A 159 10.25 9.05 -13.15
N ALA A 160 11.10 8.41 -13.97
CA ALA A 160 12.26 7.68 -13.48
C ALA A 160 13.24 8.59 -12.72
N GLY A 161 13.62 9.72 -13.34
CA GLY A 161 14.56 10.67 -12.74
C GLY A 161 14.06 11.29 -11.43
N ALA A 162 12.76 11.54 -11.30
CA ALA A 162 12.18 12.07 -10.07
C ALA A 162 12.08 11.01 -8.95
N LEU A 163 11.70 9.78 -9.27
CA LEU A 163 11.58 8.70 -8.29
C LEU A 163 12.95 8.27 -7.75
N LEU A 164 13.97 8.13 -8.61
CA LEU A 164 15.33 7.74 -8.22
C LEU A 164 16.03 8.75 -7.29
N LYS A 165 15.56 10.00 -7.22
CA LYS A 165 16.04 10.97 -6.22
C LYS A 165 15.66 10.55 -4.81
N VAL A 166 14.51 9.91 -4.64
CA VAL A 166 13.92 9.58 -3.33
C VAL A 166 13.99 8.08 -3.00
N ILE A 167 14.08 7.22 -4.01
CA ILE A 167 14.03 5.77 -3.90
C ILE A 167 15.32 5.19 -4.49
N ASP A 168 15.96 4.24 -3.81
CA ASP A 168 17.11 3.54 -4.36
C ASP A 168 16.71 2.67 -5.55
N ALA A 169 17.57 2.59 -6.57
CA ALA A 169 17.25 1.86 -7.81
C ALA A 169 16.86 0.40 -7.55
N GLN A 170 17.56 -0.27 -6.64
CA GLN A 170 17.28 -1.66 -6.23
C GLN A 170 15.94 -1.85 -5.51
N ASN A 171 15.33 -0.77 -5.04
CA ASN A 171 14.03 -0.74 -4.37
C ASN A 171 12.89 -0.26 -5.27
N LEU A 172 13.22 0.28 -6.44
CA LEU A 172 12.24 0.78 -7.39
C LEU A 172 11.99 -0.28 -8.47
N PRO A 173 10.72 -0.64 -8.78
CA PRO A 173 10.42 -1.57 -9.85
C PRO A 173 10.96 -1.08 -11.21
N VAL A 174 11.38 -2.01 -12.07
CA VAL A 174 11.90 -1.71 -13.41
C VAL A 174 10.93 -0.88 -14.26
N GLU A 175 9.61 -1.07 -14.10
CA GLU A 175 8.57 -0.33 -14.84
C GLU A 175 8.55 1.19 -14.54
N TYR A 176 9.23 1.62 -13.47
CA TYR A 176 9.38 3.01 -13.06
C TYR A 176 10.83 3.51 -13.16
N GLY A 177 11.71 2.76 -13.82
CA GLY A 177 13.11 3.13 -14.06
C GLY A 177 14.10 2.69 -12.98
N GLY A 178 13.71 1.80 -12.07
CA GLY A 178 14.62 1.16 -11.12
C GLY A 178 15.24 -0.13 -11.66
N THR A 179 15.82 -0.92 -10.77
CA THR A 179 16.45 -2.21 -11.07
C THR A 179 15.77 -3.38 -10.35
N CYS A 180 14.71 -3.14 -9.57
CA CYS A 180 14.05 -4.22 -8.83
C CYS A 180 13.15 -5.06 -9.73
N ALA A 181 13.44 -6.36 -9.80
CA ALA A 181 12.65 -7.37 -10.49
C ALA A 181 12.40 -8.58 -9.56
N CYS A 182 11.40 -8.47 -8.66
CA CYS A 182 11.03 -9.61 -7.80
C CYS A 182 10.63 -10.82 -8.64
N ALA A 183 11.00 -12.03 -8.18
CA ALA A 183 10.53 -13.28 -8.77
C ALA A 183 8.98 -13.31 -8.77
N GLY A 184 8.40 -13.45 -9.96
CA GLY A 184 6.95 -13.40 -10.17
C GLY A 184 6.30 -12.00 -10.08
N GLY A 185 7.12 -10.93 -10.14
CA GLY A 185 6.69 -9.54 -10.30
C GLY A 185 6.56 -8.76 -8.99
N CYS A 186 7.06 -7.52 -8.97
CA CYS A 186 7.02 -6.63 -7.80
C CYS A 186 5.59 -6.37 -7.30
N GLU A 187 4.63 -6.25 -8.22
CA GLU A 187 3.23 -5.98 -7.91
C GLU A 187 2.50 -7.16 -7.23
N LYS A 188 3.00 -8.40 -7.39
CA LYS A 188 2.36 -9.61 -6.86
C LYS A 188 3.15 -10.27 -5.74
N ASN A 189 4.48 -10.24 -5.80
CA ASN A 189 5.34 -11.11 -5.00
C ASN A 189 6.38 -10.37 -4.19
N SER A 190 6.22 -9.06 -3.98
CA SER A 190 6.96 -8.38 -2.91
C SER A 190 6.68 -9.05 -1.56
N THR A 191 7.62 -8.92 -0.62
CA THR A 191 7.49 -9.48 0.73
C THR A 191 6.25 -8.93 1.45
N TYR A 192 5.91 -7.65 1.23
CA TYR A 192 4.65 -7.08 1.72
C TYR A 192 3.40 -7.70 1.10
N GLN A 193 3.41 -8.02 -0.20
CA GLN A 193 2.26 -8.68 -0.85
C GLN A 193 2.08 -10.11 -0.34
N LYS A 194 3.16 -10.83 -0.06
CA LYS A 194 3.13 -12.15 0.59
C LYS A 194 2.53 -12.04 2.00
N LEU A 195 2.98 -11.07 2.79
CA LEU A 195 2.44 -10.82 4.13
C LEU A 195 0.95 -10.44 4.11
N GLN A 196 0.54 -9.61 3.17
CA GLN A 196 -0.86 -9.21 3.04
C GLN A 196 -1.76 -10.39 2.68
N ARG A 197 -1.29 -11.33 1.84
CA ARG A 197 -2.01 -12.59 1.55
C ARG A 197 -2.07 -13.50 2.77
N ALA A 198 -0.94 -13.71 3.45
CA ALA A 198 -0.88 -14.53 4.66
C ALA A 198 -1.88 -14.04 5.71
N LEU A 199 -2.01 -12.71 5.89
CA LEU A 199 -3.02 -12.12 6.76
C LEU A 199 -4.45 -12.42 6.29
N VAL A 200 -4.74 -12.29 5.00
CA VAL A 200 -6.09 -12.58 4.49
C VAL A 200 -6.41 -14.06 4.67
N ASP A 201 -5.47 -14.96 4.39
CA ASP A 201 -5.66 -16.39 4.53
C ASP A 201 -5.85 -16.78 6.00
N SER A 202 -5.07 -16.20 6.93
CA SER A 202 -5.25 -16.43 8.37
C SER A 202 -6.65 -16.02 8.84
N VAL A 203 -7.17 -14.89 8.37
CA VAL A 203 -8.54 -14.42 8.69
C VAL A 203 -9.61 -15.32 8.05
N ARG A 204 -9.41 -15.78 6.82
CA ARG A 204 -10.36 -16.65 6.12
C ARG A 204 -10.46 -18.04 6.75
N GLU A 205 -9.31 -18.57 7.18
CA GLU A 205 -9.19 -19.89 7.78
C GLU A 205 -9.35 -19.88 9.30
N CYS A 206 -9.50 -18.70 9.91
CA CYS A 206 -9.55 -18.50 11.36
C CYS A 206 -8.31 -19.08 12.08
N LYS A 207 -7.13 -18.95 11.48
CA LYS A 207 -5.85 -19.42 12.02
C LYS A 207 -4.99 -18.26 12.54
N PRO A 208 -4.04 -18.51 13.45
CA PRO A 208 -3.00 -17.54 13.79
C PRO A 208 -2.25 -17.05 12.53
N LEU A 209 -1.83 -15.78 12.57
CA LEU A 209 -1.02 -15.22 11.51
C LEU A 209 0.45 -15.59 11.74
N GLU A 210 0.90 -16.62 11.02
CA GLU A 210 2.32 -16.98 10.92
C GLU A 210 3.01 -15.99 9.97
N CYS A 211 3.73 -15.01 10.52
CA CYS A 211 4.34 -13.94 9.74
C CYS A 211 5.76 -13.55 10.14
N GLU A 212 6.36 -14.25 11.11
CA GLU A 212 7.65 -13.87 11.70
C GLU A 212 8.75 -13.79 10.64
N ASP A 213 8.87 -14.80 9.77
CA ASP A 213 9.85 -14.82 8.69
C ASP A 213 9.66 -13.68 7.69
N LEU A 214 8.40 -13.35 7.36
CA LEU A 214 8.07 -12.25 6.45
C LEU A 214 8.40 -10.90 7.09
N VAL A 215 8.09 -10.72 8.37
CA VAL A 215 8.40 -9.50 9.13
C VAL A 215 9.92 -9.34 9.31
N ARG A 216 10.64 -10.44 9.56
CA ARG A 216 12.11 -10.47 9.62
C ARG A 216 12.71 -10.10 8.27
N THR A 217 12.22 -10.69 7.18
CA THR A 217 12.66 -10.38 5.81
C THR A 217 12.42 -8.90 5.48
N ILE A 218 11.24 -8.36 5.78
CA ILE A 218 10.94 -6.93 5.61
C ILE A 218 11.91 -6.06 6.41
N SER A 219 12.27 -6.47 7.62
CA SER A 219 13.20 -5.72 8.48
C SER A 219 14.62 -5.72 7.90
N LEU A 220 15.08 -6.84 7.35
CA LEU A 220 16.38 -6.97 6.66
C LEU A 220 16.43 -6.16 5.36
N GLU A 221 15.38 -6.23 4.55
CA GLU A 221 15.23 -5.39 3.36
C GLU A 221 15.39 -3.91 3.72
N ARG A 222 14.77 -3.47 4.82
CA ARG A 222 14.85 -2.09 5.33
C ARG A 222 16.22 -1.67 5.84
N SER A 223 16.99 -2.59 6.43
CA SER A 223 18.34 -2.27 6.92
C SER A 223 19.40 -2.29 5.81
N GLY A 224 19.04 -2.74 4.60
CA GLY A 224 19.99 -2.93 3.51
C GLY A 224 20.90 -4.16 3.71
N CYS A 225 20.59 -5.05 4.67
CA CYS A 225 21.34 -6.28 4.88
C CYS A 225 20.82 -7.37 3.93
N SER A 226 21.67 -7.89 3.05
CA SER A 226 21.38 -9.10 2.28
C SER A 226 21.54 -10.35 3.13
N LEU A 227 20.63 -11.32 2.98
CA LEU A 227 20.85 -12.69 3.46
C LEU A 227 21.93 -13.34 2.60
N THR A 228 23.19 -13.26 3.02
CA THR A 228 24.21 -14.21 2.58
C THR A 228 24.02 -15.48 3.40
N SER A 229 23.74 -16.59 2.74
CA SER A 229 23.78 -17.92 3.35
C SER A 229 25.23 -18.24 3.72
N SER A 230 25.58 -17.98 4.96
CA SER A 230 26.75 -18.53 5.62
C SER A 230 26.38 -18.70 7.09
N GLU A 231 26.27 -19.96 7.49
CA GLU A 231 26.19 -20.39 8.87
C GLU A 231 27.35 -19.76 9.65
N GLU A 232 27.06 -19.08 10.75
CA GLU A 232 27.92 -19.02 11.93
C GLU A 232 27.09 -18.52 13.12
N GLU A 233 27.08 -19.34 14.17
CA GLU A 233 26.48 -19.04 15.47
C GLU A 233 27.17 -17.85 16.11
N GLY A 234 26.37 -16.86 16.53
CA GLY A 234 26.85 -15.69 17.24
C GLY A 234 25.67 -14.98 17.90
N THR A 235 25.52 -15.22 19.19
CA THR A 235 24.52 -14.68 20.10
C THR A 235 24.45 -13.15 20.09
N ASP A 236 23.30 -12.58 19.70
CA ASP A 236 22.59 -11.57 20.49
C ASP A 236 21.21 -11.31 19.87
N SER A 237 20.16 -11.78 20.56
CA SER A 237 18.76 -11.62 20.17
C SER A 237 18.23 -10.29 20.72
N PRO A 238 17.82 -9.31 19.89
CA PRO A 238 17.02 -8.21 20.39
C PRO A 238 15.62 -8.74 20.64
N SER A 239 15.20 -8.74 21.90
CA SER A 239 13.85 -9.11 22.31
C SER A 239 12.83 -8.18 21.63
N ILE A 240 12.09 -8.72 20.66
CA ILE A 240 10.92 -8.05 20.11
C ILE A 240 9.84 -8.13 21.20
N GLY A 241 9.67 -7.03 21.93
CA GLY A 241 8.61 -6.88 22.91
C GLY A 241 7.25 -7.16 22.28
N SER A 242 6.43 -7.95 22.99
CA SER A 242 5.06 -8.30 22.61
C SER A 242 4.30 -7.04 22.16
N ILE A 243 3.78 -7.07 20.92
CA ILE A 243 2.96 -6.00 20.35
C ILE A 243 1.71 -5.88 21.23
N LYS A 244 1.72 -4.93 22.18
CA LYS A 244 0.53 -4.58 22.96
C LYS A 244 -0.55 -4.10 21.99
N ARG A 245 -1.64 -4.87 21.93
CA ARG A 245 -2.85 -4.55 21.18
C ARG A 245 -3.56 -3.41 21.89
N GLU A 246 -3.32 -2.17 21.48
CA GLU A 246 -4.23 -1.08 21.83
C GLU A 246 -5.53 -1.26 21.05
N ALA A 247 -6.65 -1.16 21.77
CA ALA A 247 -7.99 -1.31 21.24
C ALA A 247 -8.36 -0.10 20.37
N SER A 248 -7.84 -0.06 19.15
CA SER A 248 -8.36 0.83 18.12
C SER A 248 -9.58 0.19 17.45
N SER A 249 -10.52 1.00 16.99
CA SER A 249 -11.75 0.57 16.30
C SER A 249 -11.53 0.47 14.79
N THR A 250 -10.36 -0.01 14.36
CA THR A 250 -10.03 -0.04 12.92
C THR A 250 -10.83 -1.09 12.17
N VAL A 251 -10.92 -0.93 10.85
CA VAL A 251 -11.53 -1.92 9.95
C VAL A 251 -10.86 -3.30 10.11
N LEU A 252 -9.55 -3.34 10.38
CA LEU A 252 -8.85 -4.60 10.68
C LEU A 252 -9.35 -5.22 11.97
N ASP A 253 -9.55 -4.43 13.03
CA ASP A 253 -10.04 -4.93 14.31
C ASP A 253 -11.49 -5.43 14.19
N GLN A 254 -12.31 -4.82 13.33
CA GLN A 254 -13.64 -5.33 12.97
C GLN A 254 -13.56 -6.67 12.20
N LEU A 255 -12.66 -6.80 11.23
CA LEU A 255 -12.44 -8.04 10.50
C LEU A 255 -11.98 -9.18 11.44
N PHE A 256 -11.10 -8.89 12.39
CA PHE A 256 -10.65 -9.88 13.39
C PHE A 256 -11.75 -10.25 14.38
N ARG A 257 -12.60 -9.31 14.82
CA ARG A 257 -13.76 -9.60 15.69
C ARG A 257 -14.74 -10.55 15.01
N VAL A 258 -15.03 -10.35 13.73
CA VAL A 258 -15.92 -11.24 12.96
C VAL A 258 -15.34 -12.65 12.81
N GLY A 259 -14.02 -12.78 12.64
CA GLY A 259 -13.32 -14.08 12.59
C GLY A 259 -13.37 -14.85 13.91
N LEU A 260 -13.12 -14.17 15.04
CA LEU A 260 -13.18 -14.73 16.40
C LEU A 260 -14.61 -15.15 16.82
N VAL A 261 -15.63 -14.41 16.39
CA VAL A 261 -17.02 -14.83 16.63
C VAL A 261 -17.28 -16.13 15.89
N ARG A 262 -16.89 -16.25 14.61
CA ARG A 262 -17.12 -17.47 13.80
C ARG A 262 -16.39 -18.71 14.30
N SER A 263 -15.20 -18.60 14.90
CA SER A 263 -14.50 -19.76 15.48
C SER A 263 -15.21 -20.27 16.74
N ARG A 264 -15.76 -19.39 17.56
CA ARG A 264 -16.49 -19.74 18.80
C ARG A 264 -17.77 -20.53 18.53
N TRP A 265 -18.40 -20.36 17.37
CA TRP A 265 -19.57 -21.13 16.94
C TRP A 265 -19.22 -22.50 16.31
N ARG A 266 -17.96 -22.71 15.89
CA ARG A 266 -17.49 -24.00 15.33
C ARG A 266 -16.93 -24.95 16.38
N SER A 267 -16.56 -24.44 17.56
CA SER A 267 -16.09 -25.24 18.70
C SER A 267 -17.23 -25.74 19.60
N THR A 268 -18.49 -25.50 19.23
CA THR A 268 -19.70 -25.91 19.96
C THR A 268 -20.63 -26.75 19.08
N SER A 269 -20.06 -27.54 18.17
CA SER A 269 -20.79 -28.46 17.27
C SER A 269 -20.11 -29.81 17.25
#